data_AF-A0A1F6W1W5-F1
#
_entry.id   AF-A0A1F6W1W5-F1
#
_cell.length_a   1.000
_cell.length_b   1.000
_cell.length_c   1.000
_cell.angle_alpha   90.00
_cell.angle_beta   90.00
_cell.angle_gamma   90.00
#
_symmetry.space_group_name_H-M   'P 1'
#
loop_
_entity.id
_entity.type
_entity.pdbx_description
1 polymer ?
#
loop_
_entity_poly.entity_id
_entity_poly.type
_entity_poly.pdbx_seq_one_letter_code
_entity_poly.pdbx_strand_id
1 'polypeptide(L)' 'MAKSKKENLKEMGKEELEKKLVFLREGLRVIKFKAEGAKSKNVKESVALRKQVARVLTEMNVVK' A
#
# COMPACT_ATOMS: atom_id res chain seq x y z
N MET A 1 -8.39 -14.60 11.93
CA MET A 1 -7.14 -15.08 11.29
C MET A 1 -7.18 -14.70 9.82
N ALA A 2 -6.23 -13.90 9.36
CA ALA A 2 -5.81 -13.81 7.95
C ALA A 2 -4.44 -13.11 7.96
N LYS A 3 -3.37 -13.91 7.98
CA LYS A 3 -2.02 -13.39 7.74
C LYS A 3 -2.04 -12.81 6.33
N SER A 4 -1.93 -11.49 6.20
CA SER A 4 -1.74 -10.84 4.92
C SER A 4 -0.58 -11.52 4.21
N LYS A 5 -0.89 -12.21 3.11
CA LYS A 5 0.06 -12.86 2.21
C LYS A 5 1.21 -11.87 1.99
N LYS A 6 2.44 -12.26 2.35
CA LYS A 6 3.62 -11.47 1.98
C LYS A 6 3.64 -11.53 0.45
N GLU A 7 3.17 -10.47 -0.20
CA GLU A 7 3.39 -10.35 -1.64
C GLU A 7 4.89 -10.37 -1.87
N ASN A 8 5.36 -11.28 -2.71
CA ASN A 8 6.75 -11.35 -3.14
C ASN A 8 7.05 -10.15 -4.02
N LEU A 9 7.30 -9.00 -3.39
CA LEU A 9 7.69 -7.76 -4.07
C LEU A 9 9.08 -7.87 -4.72
N LYS A 10 9.85 -8.91 -4.37
CA LYS A 10 11.20 -9.19 -4.88
C LYS A 10 11.25 -9.74 -6.29
N GLU A 11 10.17 -10.38 -6.75
CA GLU A 11 10.10 -11.00 -8.08
C GLU A 11 9.43 -10.09 -9.12
N MET A 12 8.98 -8.91 -8.70
CA MET A 12 8.21 -7.99 -9.54
C MET A 12 9.12 -7.05 -10.33
N GLY A 13 8.77 -6.81 -11.60
CA GLY A 13 9.47 -5.84 -12.43
C GLY A 13 9.32 -4.40 -11.88
N LYS A 14 10.28 -3.52 -12.20
CA LYS A 14 10.24 -2.09 -11.77
C LYS A 14 8.92 -1.41 -12.15
N GLU A 15 8.40 -1.67 -13.35
CA GLU A 15 7.12 -1.14 -13.83
C GLU A 15 5.91 -1.63 -13.01
N GLU A 16 5.95 -2.88 -12.54
CA GLU A 16 4.86 -3.43 -11.73
C GLU A 16 4.87 -2.87 -10.31
N LEU A 17 6.06 -2.62 -9.77
CA LEU A 17 6.23 -1.93 -8.48
C LEU A 17 5.67 -0.50 -8.56
N GLU A 18 5.91 0.22 -9.66
CA GLU A 18 5.35 1.56 -9.87
C GLU A 18 3.83 1.55 -9.97
N LYS A 19 3.25 0.62 -10.74
CA LYS A 19 1.79 0.44 -10.82
C LYS A 19 1.18 0.15 -9.45
N LYS A 20 1.81 -0.73 -8.66
CA LYS A 20 1.39 -1.00 -7.27
C LYS A 20 1.48 0.23 -6.39
N LEU A 21 2.53 1.03 -6.53
CA LEU A 21 2.72 2.25 -5.75
C LEU A 21 1.63 3.28 -6.03
N VAL A 22 1.23 3.45 -7.30
CA VAL A 22 0.09 4.32 -7.69
C VAL A 22 -1.20 3.82 -7.04
N PHE A 23 -1.51 2.53 -7.16
CA PHE A 23 -2.72 1.93 -6.60
C PHE A 23 -2.80 2.08 -5.07
N LEU A 24 -1.69 1.85 -4.36
CA LEU A 24 -1.61 2.00 -2.90
C LEU A 24 -1.79 3.46 -2.46
N ARG A 25 -1.28 4.43 -3.22
CA ARG A 25 -1.48 5.87 -2.96
C ARG A 25 -2.93 6.28 -3.20
N GLU A 26 -3.56 5.75 -4.23
CA GLU A 26 -4.98 5.99 -4.50
C GLU A 26 -5.87 5.45 -3.38
N GLY A 27 -5.58 4.24 -2.88
CA GLY A 27 -6.24 3.68 -1.71
C GLY A 27 -6.15 4.59 -0.48
N LEU A 28 -4.98 5.20 -0.23
CA LEU A 28 -4.81 6.18 0.84
C LEU A 28 -5.64 7.45 0.61
N ARG A 29 -5.76 7.93 -0.63
CA ARG A 29 -6.59 9.10 -0.97
C ARG A 29 -8.06 8.81 -0.72
N VAL A 30 -8.55 7.64 -1.16
CA VAL A 30 -9.94 7.22 -0.95
C VAL A 30 -10.26 7.11 0.54
N ILE A 31 -9.34 6.58 1.36
CA ILE A 31 -9.54 6.52 2.81
C ILE A 31 -9.64 7.91 3.43
N LYS A 32 -8.79 8.86 3.02
CA LYS A 32 -8.86 10.24 3.51
C LYS A 32 -10.19 10.90 3.13
N PHE A 33 -10.62 10.74 1.88
CA PHE A 33 -11.90 11.28 1.41
C PHE A 33 -13.10 10.65 2.13
N LYS A 34 -13.09 9.33 2.33
CA LYS A 34 -14.14 8.63 3.09
C LYS A 34 -14.17 9.07 4.56
N ALA A 35 -13.02 9.37 5.16
CA ALA A 35 -12.94 9.82 6.55
C ALA A 35 -13.60 11.19 6.80
N GLU A 36 -13.69 12.04 5.78
CA GLU A 36 -14.34 13.36 5.86
C GLU A 36 -15.86 13.25 5.93
N GLY A 37 -16.46 12.23 5.28
CA GLY A 37 -17.90 12.01 5.28
C GLY A 37 -18.42 11.07 6.38
N ALA A 38 -17.63 10.10 6.83
CA ALA A 38 -17.98 9.20 7.93
C ALA A 38 -16.74 8.53 8.53
N LYS A 39 -16.70 8.36 9.86
CA LYS A 39 -15.62 7.59 10.51
C LYS A 39 -15.65 6.15 10.01
N SER A 40 -14.65 5.79 9.20
CA SER A 40 -14.47 4.39 8.78
C SER A 40 -14.27 3.51 10.01
N LYS A 41 -14.99 2.38 10.06
CA LYS A 41 -14.91 1.42 11.16
C LYS A 41 -13.51 0.79 11.27
N ASN A 42 -12.73 0.79 10.18
CA ASN A 42 -11.41 0.19 10.13
C ASN A 42 -10.28 1.23 10.28
N VAL A 43 -9.96 1.57 11.53
CA VAL A 43 -8.94 2.57 11.88
C VAL A 43 -7.53 2.17 11.41
N LYS A 44 -7.27 0.87 11.24
CA LYS A 44 -5.93 0.33 10.94
C LYS A 44 -5.63 0.21 9.43
N GLU A 45 -6.61 0.42 8.55
CA GLU A 45 -6.43 0.36 7.09
C GLU A 45 -5.37 1.35 6.59
N SER A 46 -5.42 2.59 7.06
CA SER A 46 -4.46 3.63 6.67
C SER A 46 -3.01 3.29 7.09
N VAL A 47 -2.85 2.61 8.23
CA VAL A 47 -1.54 2.21 8.75
C VAL A 47 -1.00 1.02 7.96
N ALA A 48 -1.87 0.06 7.62
CA ALA A 48 -1.49 -1.10 6.80
C ALA A 48 -1.04 -0.67 5.40
N LEU A 49 -1.80 0.20 4.73
CA LEU A 49 -1.45 0.71 3.40
C LEU A 49 -0.15 1.53 3.42
N ARG A 50 0.06 2.38 4.43
CA ARG A 50 1.34 3.10 4.60
C ARG A 50 2.53 2.15 4.72
N LYS A 51 2.39 1.04 5.46
CA LYS A 51 3.43 0.02 5.57
C LYS A 51 3.68 -0.70 4.24
N GLN A 52 2.65 -0.94 3.44
CA GLN A 52 2.81 -1.52 2.11
C GLN A 52 3.53 -0.56 1.16
N VAL A 53 3.18 0.73 1.15
CA VAL A 53 3.90 1.75 0.36
C VAL A 53 5.38 1.81 0.74
N ALA A 54 5.68 1.80 2.04
CA ALA A 54 7.06 1.80 2.52
C ALA A 54 7.84 0.56 2.03
N ARG A 55 7.24 -0.63 2.06
CA ARG A 55 7.87 -1.86 1.55
C ARG A 55 8.13 -1.78 0.05
N VAL A 56 7.17 -1.31 -0.74
CA VAL A 56 7.35 -1.13 -2.21
C VAL A 56 8.49 -0.15 -2.50
N LEU A 57 8.56 0.97 -1.77
CA LEU A 57 9.65 1.94 -1.91
C LEU A 57 11.02 1.37 -1.50
N THR A 58 11.07 0.56 -0.45
CA THR A 58 12.31 -0.13 -0.05
C THR A 58 12.79 -1.09 -1.14
N GLU A 59 11.89 -1.92 -1.68
CA GLU A 59 12.26 -2.87 -2.74
C GLU A 59 12.69 -2.14 -4.02
N MET A 60 12.02 -1.05 -4.41
CA MET A 60 12.47 -0.19 -5.53
C MET A 60 13.90 0.32 -5.35
N ASN A 61 14.28 0.69 -4.12
CA ASN A 61 15.63 1.18 -3.82
C ASN A 61 16.67 0.06 -3.76
N VAL A 62 16.28 -1.17 -3.38
CA VAL A 62 17.17 -2.34 -3.34
C VAL A 62 17.50 -2.87 -4.75
N VAL A 63 16.58 -2.71 -5.72
CA VAL A 63 16.78 -3.10 -7.14
C VAL A 63 17.54 -2.02 -7.94
N LYS A 64 18.17 -1.06 -7.27
CA LYS A 64 19.00 -0.01 -7.88
C LYS A 64 20.45 -0.46 -8.00
#